data_AF-A0A442RV83-F1
#
_entry.id   AF-A0A442RV83-F1
#
_cell.length_a   1.000
_cell.length_b   1.000
_cell.length_c   1.000
_cell.angle_alpha   90.00
_cell.angle_beta   90.00
_cell.angle_gamma   90.00
#
_symmetry.space_group_name_H-M   'P 1'
#
loop_
_entity.id
_entity.type
_entity.pdbx_description
1 polymer ?
#
loop_
_entity_poly.entity_id
_entity_poly.type
_entity_poly.pdbx_seq_one_letter_code
_entity_poly.pdbx_strand_id
1 'polypeptide(L)'
;MSGPFPFSRQMMAVDQLLGATPSWEGLNQAFFPSKVADNFDPGDDMKLVLFHFNNTAEGRRIIEWFCDLTVRAPFPHVGSMKESAALAAAKHEARTAVGYAMLRAIAEGEELWKQQRSQDP
;
A
#
# COMPACT_ATOMS: atom_id res chain seq x y z
N MET A 1 -5.01 13.09 32.18
CA MET A 1 -5.68 13.39 30.90
C MET A 1 -5.01 12.57 29.82
N SER A 2 -5.56 11.39 29.50
CA SER A 2 -5.00 10.50 28.48
C SER A 2 -6.07 10.34 27.40
N GLY A 3 -5.98 11.15 26.36
CA GLY A 3 -6.77 10.97 25.15
C GLY A 3 -6.34 9.69 24.43
N PRO A 4 -7.18 9.15 23.54
CA PRO A 4 -6.85 7.95 22.78
C PRO A 4 -5.60 8.22 21.94
N PHE A 5 -4.59 7.37 22.10
CA PHE A 5 -3.39 7.36 21.28
C PHE A 5 -3.81 7.31 19.80
N PRO A 6 -3.42 8.27 18.94
CA PRO A 6 -3.51 8.04 17.51
C PRO A 6 -2.61 6.85 17.21
N PHE A 7 -3.10 5.89 16.43
CA PHE A 7 -2.29 4.79 15.91
C PHE A 7 -1.14 5.37 15.07
N SER A 8 -0.04 5.75 15.72
CA SER A 8 1.22 5.97 15.03
C SER A 8 1.58 4.61 14.45
N ARG A 9 1.55 4.45 13.12
CA ARG A 9 2.15 3.29 12.46
C ARG A 9 3.59 3.21 12.97
N GLN A 10 3.89 2.30 13.89
CA GLN A 10 5.25 2.09 14.37
C GLN A 10 6.03 1.55 13.18
N MET A 11 6.72 2.45 12.49
CA MET A 11 7.61 2.06 11.40
C MET A 11 8.84 1.42 12.02
N MET A 12 9.02 0.12 11.75
CA MET A 12 10.28 -0.55 12.05
C MET A 12 11.40 0.11 11.23
N ALA A 13 12.59 0.25 11.81
CA ALA A 13 13.76 0.74 11.07
C ALA A 13 14.05 -0.20 9.88
N VAL A 14 14.45 0.36 8.74
CA VAL A 14 14.65 -0.41 7.48
C VAL A 14 15.66 -1.54 7.68
N ASP A 15 16.80 -1.27 8.33
CA ASP A 15 17.83 -2.29 8.59
C ASP A 15 17.29 -3.41 9.49
N GLN A 16 16.45 -3.06 10.46
CA GLN A 16 15.81 -4.04 11.32
C GLN A 16 14.78 -4.87 10.55
N LEU A 17 14.03 -4.28 9.63
CA LEU A 17 13.11 -5.00 8.76
C LEU A 17 13.84 -5.99 7.84
N LEU A 18 14.97 -5.58 7.28
CA LEU A 18 15.79 -6.44 6.41
C LEU A 18 16.48 -7.58 7.18
N GLY A 19 16.83 -7.35 8.45
CA GLY A 19 17.41 -8.36 9.34
C GLY A 19 16.39 -9.21 10.10
N ALA A 20 15.10 -8.85 10.06
CA ALA A 20 14.07 -9.54 10.81
C ALA A 20 13.72 -10.90 10.16
N THR A 21 13.76 -11.96 10.97
CA THR A 21 13.11 -13.22 10.58
C THR A 21 11.65 -13.17 11.04
N PRO A 22 10.65 -13.42 10.18
CA PRO A 22 9.25 -13.45 10.59
C PRO A 22 9.04 -14.46 11.73
N SER A 23 8.47 -14.02 12.85
CA SER A 23 8.12 -14.94 13.93
C SER A 23 6.85 -15.72 13.57
N TRP A 24 6.76 -16.97 14.03
CA TRP A 24 5.55 -17.78 13.88
C TRP A 24 4.30 -17.11 14.47
N GLU A 25 4.48 -16.39 15.57
CA GLU A 25 3.41 -15.63 16.22
C GLU A 25 2.93 -14.46 15.35
N GLY A 26 3.85 -13.73 14.71
CA GLY A 26 3.50 -12.65 13.77
C GLY A 26 2.78 -13.17 12.52
N LEU A 27 3.15 -14.35 12.03
CA LEU A 27 2.43 -15.02 10.93
C LEU A 27 1.01 -15.39 11.34
N ASN A 28 0.81 -15.97 12.53
CA ASN A 28 -0.53 -16.31 13.03
C ASN A 28 -1.42 -15.07 13.17
N GLN A 29 -0.86 -13.94 13.60
CA GLN A 29 -1.60 -12.68 13.67
C GLN A 29 -2.06 -12.17 12.30
N ALA A 30 -1.26 -12.37 11.25
CA ALA A 30 -1.61 -11.97 9.88
C ALA A 30 -2.78 -12.77 9.29
N PHE A 31 -3.13 -13.92 9.88
CA PHE A 31 -4.30 -14.71 9.47
C PHE A 31 -5.60 -14.28 10.17
N PHE A 32 -5.56 -13.37 11.15
CA PHE A 32 -6.79 -12.88 11.76
C PHE A 32 -7.55 -11.98 10.78
N PRO A 33 -8.85 -12.24 10.54
CA PRO A 33 -9.65 -11.38 9.70
C PRO A 33 -9.74 -9.98 10.32
N SER A 34 -9.54 -8.96 9.49
CA SER A 34 -9.78 -7.57 9.92
C SER A 34 -11.24 -7.43 10.36
N LYS A 35 -11.46 -6.71 11.46
CA LYS A 35 -12.80 -6.47 12.02
C LYS A 35 -13.66 -5.58 11.12
N VAL A 36 -13.04 -4.83 10.22
CA VAL A 36 -13.70 -3.91 9.28
C VAL A 36 -12.97 -4.00 7.94
N ALA A 37 -13.72 -3.86 6.84
CA ALA A 37 -13.12 -3.65 5.53
C ALA A 37 -12.36 -2.32 5.56
N ASP A 38 -11.03 -2.40 5.69
CA ASP A 38 -10.17 -1.25 5.57
C ASP A 38 -9.94 -1.02 4.06
N ASN A 39 -10.26 0.17 3.59
CA ASN A 39 -9.97 0.56 2.23
C ASN A 39 -8.47 0.87 2.04
N PHE A 40 -7.65 0.69 3.08
CA PHE A 40 -6.24 1.05 3.15
C PHE A 40 -6.01 2.54 2.87
N ASP A 41 -6.91 3.39 3.37
CA ASP A 41 -6.78 4.84 3.25
C ASP A 41 -5.56 5.31 4.07
N PRO A 42 -4.56 5.97 3.44
CA PRO A 42 -3.38 6.43 4.16
C PRO A 42 -3.58 7.75 4.92
N GLY A 43 -4.73 8.41 4.78
CA GLY A 43 -5.04 9.74 5.32
C GLY A 43 -4.61 10.89 4.40
N ASP A 44 -5.27 12.04 4.53
CA ASP A 44 -5.12 13.19 3.61
C ASP A 44 -3.69 13.72 3.50
N ASP A 45 -2.98 13.85 4.62
CA ASP A 45 -1.58 14.30 4.64
C ASP A 45 -0.69 13.41 3.77
N MET A 46 -0.86 12.09 3.86
CA MET A 46 -0.08 11.14 3.09
C MET A 46 -0.48 11.14 1.61
N LYS A 47 -1.77 11.32 1.30
CA LYS A 47 -2.25 11.47 -0.09
C LYS A 47 -1.58 12.67 -0.76
N LEU A 48 -1.51 13.81 -0.07
CA LEU A 48 -0.83 15.01 -0.55
C LEU A 48 0.67 14.80 -0.74
N VAL A 49 1.34 14.13 0.21
CA VAL A 49 2.77 13.76 0.07
C VAL A 49 2.99 12.89 -1.16
N LEU A 50 2.18 11.85 -1.36
CA LEU A 50 2.29 10.94 -2.50
C LEU A 50 2.02 11.67 -3.82
N PHE A 51 1.04 12.58 -3.86
CA PHE A 51 0.78 13.44 -5.01
C PHE A 51 1.99 14.32 -5.36
N HIS A 52 2.54 15.05 -4.40
CA HIS A 52 3.71 15.89 -4.63
C HIS A 52 4.93 15.08 -5.04
N PHE A 53 5.14 13.92 -4.41
CA PHE A 53 6.20 12.99 -4.76
C PHE A 53 6.08 12.52 -6.22
N ASN A 54 4.89 12.09 -6.65
CA ASN A 54 4.64 11.66 -8.03
C ASN A 54 4.79 12.77 -9.09
N ASN A 55 4.77 14.04 -8.66
CA ASN A 55 5.01 15.21 -9.52
C ASN A 55 6.48 15.60 -9.64
N THR A 56 7.39 14.85 -9.01
CA THR A 56 8.83 14.93 -9.27
C THR A 56 9.24 13.88 -10.30
N ALA A 57 10.34 14.11 -11.04
CA ALA A 57 10.84 13.14 -12.01
C ALA A 57 11.28 11.83 -11.32
N GLU A 58 11.99 11.95 -10.21
CA GLU A 58 12.48 10.83 -9.39
C GLU A 58 11.33 10.07 -8.76
N GLY A 59 10.37 10.77 -8.15
CA GLY A 59 9.23 10.14 -7.51
C GLY A 59 8.36 9.39 -8.52
N ARG A 60 8.13 9.96 -9.71
CA ARG A 60 7.45 9.23 -10.79
C ARG A 60 8.18 7.95 -11.18
N ARG A 61 9.51 7.99 -11.35
CA ARG A 61 10.30 6.78 -11.66
C ARG A 61 10.17 5.70 -10.58
N ILE A 62 10.14 6.10 -9.31
CA ILE A 62 9.96 5.18 -8.17
C ILE A 62 8.54 4.58 -8.19
N ILE A 63 7.50 5.39 -8.40
CA ILE A 63 6.12 4.92 -8.52
C ILE A 63 5.96 3.97 -9.70
N GLU A 64 6.54 4.31 -10.86
CA GLU A 64 6.54 3.45 -12.05
C GLU A 64 7.19 2.09 -11.76
N TRP A 65 8.32 2.07 -11.05
CA TRP A 65 8.96 0.83 -10.62
C TRP A 65 8.07 0.02 -9.65
N PHE A 66 7.40 0.66 -8.70
CA PHE A 66 6.43 -0.04 -7.83
C PHE A 66 5.24 -0.61 -8.62
N CYS A 67 4.77 0.10 -9.65
CA CYS A 67 3.73 -0.39 -10.53
C CYS A 67 4.20 -1.61 -11.35
N ASP A 68 5.46 -1.66 -11.79
CA ASP A 68 6.08 -2.84 -12.42
C ASP A 68 6.11 -4.05 -11.48
N LEU A 69 6.37 -3.82 -10.20
CA LEU A 69 6.36 -4.87 -9.17
C LEU A 69 4.96 -5.31 -8.76
N THR A 70 3.92 -4.53 -9.06
CA THR A 70 2.54 -4.76 -8.58
C THR A 70 1.55 -4.95 -9.73
N VAL A 71 0.90 -3.87 -10.17
CA VAL A 71 -0.23 -3.90 -11.14
C VAL A 71 0.18 -4.34 -12.55
N ARG A 72 1.45 -4.17 -12.92
CA ARG A 72 2.01 -4.62 -14.21
C ARG A 72 2.75 -5.94 -14.13
N ALA A 73 2.93 -6.50 -12.92
CA ALA A 73 3.60 -7.77 -12.78
C ALA A 73 2.80 -8.87 -13.51
N PRO A 74 3.45 -9.75 -14.29
CA PRO A 74 2.73 -10.83 -14.96
C PRO A 74 2.17 -11.83 -13.95
N PHE A 75 1.08 -12.49 -14.34
CA PHE A 75 0.52 -13.59 -13.55
C PHE A 75 1.58 -14.71 -13.39
N PRO A 76 1.78 -15.26 -12.17
CA PRO A 76 2.80 -16.26 -11.93
C PRO A 76 2.51 -17.56 -12.70
N HIS A 77 3.57 -18.25 -13.11
CA HIS A 77 3.42 -19.59 -13.69
C HIS A 77 2.91 -20.56 -12.62
N VAL A 78 1.85 -21.30 -12.93
CA VAL A 78 1.21 -22.25 -12.01
C VAL A 78 1.19 -23.64 -12.62
N GLY A 79 1.35 -24.66 -11.78
CA GLY A 79 1.18 -26.06 -12.19
C GLY A 79 -0.27 -26.38 -12.59
N SER A 80 -0.54 -27.63 -12.95
CA SER A 80 -1.84 -28.08 -13.49
C SER A 80 -2.97 -28.20 -12.45
N MET A 81 -2.68 -28.04 -11.16
CA MET A 81 -3.66 -28.19 -10.08
C MET A 81 -4.49 -26.91 -9.90
N LYS A 82 -5.82 -27.06 -9.79
CA LYS A 82 -6.75 -25.93 -9.63
C LYS A 82 -6.50 -25.15 -8.34
N GLU A 83 -6.15 -25.84 -7.27
CA GLU A 83 -5.84 -25.26 -5.96
C GLU A 83 -4.58 -24.39 -6.04
N SER A 84 -3.57 -24.84 -6.79
CA SER A 84 -2.35 -24.06 -7.03
C SER A 84 -2.64 -22.80 -7.85
N ALA A 85 -3.51 -22.90 -8.86
CA ALA A 85 -3.95 -21.74 -9.64
C ALA A 85 -4.74 -20.74 -8.78
N ALA A 86 -5.66 -21.21 -7.93
CA ALA A 86 -6.44 -20.36 -7.03
C ALA A 86 -5.56 -19.64 -6.01
N LEU A 87 -4.61 -20.34 -5.38
CA LEU A 87 -3.67 -19.74 -4.43
C LEU A 87 -2.77 -18.70 -5.10
N ALA A 88 -2.32 -18.97 -6.31
CA ALA A 88 -1.51 -18.03 -7.07
C ALA A 88 -2.31 -16.79 -7.51
N ALA A 89 -3.59 -16.98 -7.89
CA ALA A 89 -4.49 -15.89 -8.20
C ALA A 89 -4.72 -14.98 -7.00
N ALA A 90 -5.01 -15.54 -5.82
CA ALA A 90 -5.19 -14.75 -4.60
C ALA A 90 -3.92 -13.95 -4.24
N LYS A 91 -2.73 -14.56 -4.37
CA LYS A 91 -1.44 -13.86 -4.14
C LYS A 91 -1.21 -12.74 -5.15
N HIS A 92 -1.56 -12.97 -6.42
CA HIS A 92 -1.43 -11.98 -7.47
C HIS A 92 -2.40 -10.82 -7.27
N GLU A 93 -3.66 -11.11 -6.93
CA GLU A 93 -4.67 -10.11 -6.59
C GLU A 93 -4.24 -9.25 -5.41
N ALA A 94 -3.75 -9.86 -4.31
CA ALA A 94 -3.26 -9.12 -3.16
C ALA A 94 -2.09 -8.18 -3.52
N ARG A 95 -1.15 -8.64 -4.35
CA ARG A 95 -0.03 -7.82 -4.84
C ARG A 95 -0.53 -6.64 -5.68
N THR A 96 -1.47 -6.89 -6.58
CA THR A 96 -2.07 -5.88 -7.44
C THR A 96 -2.87 -4.85 -6.65
N ALA A 97 -3.58 -5.28 -5.60
CA ALA A 97 -4.34 -4.41 -4.70
C ALA A 97 -3.46 -3.35 -4.02
N VAL A 98 -2.22 -3.70 -3.64
CA VAL A 98 -1.25 -2.74 -3.07
C VAL A 98 -0.96 -1.60 -4.04
N GLY A 99 -0.66 -1.93 -5.31
CA GLY A 99 -0.40 -0.91 -6.32
C GLY A 99 -1.62 -0.03 -6.60
N TYR A 100 -2.82 -0.61 -6.65
CA TYR A 100 -4.05 0.17 -6.79
C TYR A 100 -4.31 1.09 -5.61
N ALA A 101 -4.09 0.65 -4.36
CA ALA A 101 -4.25 1.50 -3.19
C ALA A 101 -3.32 2.72 -3.24
N MET A 102 -2.06 2.52 -3.65
CA MET A 102 -1.09 3.60 -3.82
C MET A 102 -1.51 4.59 -4.92
N LEU A 103 -1.87 4.08 -6.10
CA LEU A 103 -2.30 4.93 -7.23
C LEU A 103 -3.58 5.70 -6.91
N ARG A 104 -4.52 5.08 -6.20
CA ARG A 104 -5.74 5.75 -5.73
C ARG A 104 -5.40 6.88 -4.76
N ALA A 105 -4.50 6.65 -3.80
CA ALA A 105 -4.07 7.67 -2.87
C ALA A 105 -3.41 8.87 -3.57
N ILE A 106 -2.62 8.64 -4.63
CA ILE A 106 -2.04 9.71 -5.45
C ILE A 106 -3.14 10.53 -6.15
N ALA A 107 -4.11 9.86 -6.76
CA ALA A 107 -5.22 10.52 -7.45
C ALA A 107 -6.11 11.33 -6.49
N GLU A 108 -6.44 10.76 -5.33
CA GLU A 108 -7.16 11.48 -4.28
C GLU A 108 -6.36 12.69 -3.76
N GLY A 109 -5.03 12.56 -3.65
CA GLY A 109 -4.14 13.67 -3.27
C GLY A 109 -4.14 14.82 -4.27
N GLU A 110 -4.25 14.53 -5.57
CA GLU A 110 -4.41 15.56 -6.61
C GLU A 110 -5.71 16.34 -6.42
N GLU A 111 -6.82 15.65 -6.15
CA GLU A 111 -8.12 16.30 -5.93
C GLU A 111 -8.11 17.15 -4.65
N LEU A 112 -7.50 16.66 -3.57
CA LEU A 112 -7.31 17.44 -2.33
C LEU A 112 -6.49 18.71 -2.59
N TRP A 113 -5.39 18.61 -3.33
CA TRP A 113 -4.54 19.76 -3.65
C TRP A 113 -5.27 20.80 -4.51
N LYS A 114 -6.07 20.35 -5.49
CA LYS A 114 -6.91 21.24 -6.31
C LYS A 114 -7.91 22.00 -5.44
N GLN A 115 -8.60 21.32 -4.52
CA GLN A 115 -9.59 21.92 -3.61
C GLN A 115 -8.98 22.98 -2.69
N GLN A 116 -7.77 22.75 -2.17
CA GLN A 116 -7.08 23.72 -1.33
C GLN A 116 -6.76 25.01 -2.11
N ARG A 117 -6.29 24.89 -3.36
CA ARG A 117 -5.96 26.05 -4.20
C ARG A 117 -7.16 26.88 -4.66
N SER A 118 -8.33 26.27 -4.85
CA SER A 118 -9.54 27.01 -5.20
C SER A 118 -10.18 27.72 -4.02
N GLN A 119 -9.73 27.45 -2.79
CA GLN A 119 -10.20 28.11 -1.56
C GLN A 119 -9.29 29.27 -1.10
N ASP A 120 -8.08 29.40 -1.66
CA ASP A 120 -7.21 30.57 -1.46
C ASP A 120 -7.52 31.64 -2.53
N PRO A 121 -8.16 32.78 -2.18
CA PRO A 121 -8.47 33.87 -3.11
C PRO A 121 -7.26 34.67 -3.59
#